data_AF-A0A1B7X3I3-F1
#
_entry.id   AF-A0A1B7X3I3-F1
#
_cell.length_a   1.000
_cell.length_b   1.000
_cell.length_c   1.000
_cell.angle_alpha   90.00
_cell.angle_beta   90.00
_cell.angle_gamma   90.00
#
_symmetry.space_group_name_H-M   'P 1'
#
loop_
_entity.id
_entity.type
_entity.pdbx_description
1 polymer ?
#
loop_
_entity_poly.entity_id
_entity_poly.type
_entity_poly.pdbx_seq_one_letter_code
_entity_poly.pdbx_strand_id
1 'polypeptide(L)'
;MNTSTWDNTYIKNTQQPDTASIRSIGRQIPIIYSVTFKKAGIPQISPAAKAALVKYLSFSGVYAINDASLFIDSRKQEEFDWRKNKNAYQRIIHLSDLDDKWDGYNAPQFSKQQVDLSLTLYSNLRSYCIDRNIDFAKIEPFVAPCSDGMILFEWSGKRFPNKQLELYVPISAEHLFEFLKTEGDSEVEGEFNSDELYPILDWLFNFEY
;
A
#
# COMPACT_ATOMS: atom_id res chain seq x y z
N MET A 1 12.07 -4.69 42.03
CA MET A 1 12.58 -3.39 41.55
C MET A 1 14.05 -3.56 41.20
N ASN A 2 14.39 -3.47 39.92
CA ASN A 2 15.74 -3.17 39.45
C ASN A 2 15.60 -2.64 38.01
N THR A 3 15.80 -1.34 37.87
CA THR A 3 15.73 -0.58 36.61
C THR A 3 17.14 -0.49 36.03
N SER A 4 17.40 -1.14 34.90
CA SER A 4 18.60 -0.88 34.11
C SER A 4 18.30 0.17 33.05
N THR A 5 18.63 1.42 33.37
CA THR A 5 18.81 2.52 32.42
C THR A 5 20.07 2.25 31.59
N TRP A 6 19.96 2.27 30.27
CA TRP A 6 21.12 2.35 29.37
C TRP A 6 21.14 3.72 28.68
N ASP A 7 22.33 4.31 28.75
CA ASP A 7 22.64 5.71 28.49
C ASP A 7 22.44 6.16 27.04
N ASN A 8 21.85 7.36 26.91
CA ASN A 8 21.79 8.15 25.69
C ASN A 8 23.18 8.75 25.40
N THR A 9 23.86 8.21 24.38
CA THR A 9 25.02 8.90 23.81
C THR A 9 24.57 9.76 22.63
N TYR A 10 24.50 11.06 22.88
CA TYR A 10 24.33 12.12 21.89
C TYR A 10 25.35 12.01 20.74
N ILE A 11 24.88 12.07 19.49
CA ILE A 11 25.67 12.60 18.37
C ILE A 11 25.10 13.99 18.04
N LYS A 12 25.87 15.01 18.43
CA LYS A 12 25.73 16.39 17.98
C LYS A 12 26.24 16.50 16.53
N ASN A 13 25.59 17.40 15.79
CA ASN A 13 25.97 17.99 14.50
C ASN A 13 25.44 17.32 13.22
N THR A 14 24.24 17.74 12.82
CA THR A 14 24.01 18.20 11.45
C THR A 14 22.98 19.33 11.47
N GLN A 15 23.37 20.45 10.86
CA GLN A 15 22.62 21.70 10.80
C GLN A 15 21.25 21.51 10.13
N GLN A 16 20.21 22.11 10.72
CA GLN A 16 18.97 22.44 10.02
C GLN A 16 19.29 23.42 8.87
N PRO A 17 18.74 23.22 7.67
CA PRO A 17 18.44 24.33 6.79
C PRO A 17 17.04 24.88 7.10
N ASP A 18 16.96 26.20 7.04
CA ASP A 18 15.81 27.03 7.34
C ASP A 18 14.53 26.67 6.54
N THR A 19 13.41 26.86 7.22
CA THR A 19 12.05 26.91 6.66
C THR A 19 11.96 27.87 5.48
N ALA A 20 11.61 27.36 4.30
CA ALA A 20 11.06 28.15 3.20
C ALA A 20 9.59 27.76 2.95
N SER A 21 8.68 28.73 3.09
CA SER A 21 7.25 28.53 2.87
C SER A 21 6.96 28.09 1.43
N ILE A 22 6.25 26.97 1.26
CA ILE A 22 5.77 26.55 -0.05
C ILE A 22 4.49 27.32 -0.36
N ARG A 23 4.61 28.32 -1.23
CA ARG A 23 3.49 29.00 -1.90
C ARG A 23 2.82 28.03 -2.87
N SER A 24 1.49 28.12 -2.96
CA SER A 24 0.70 27.38 -3.95
C SER A 24 1.17 27.65 -5.36
N ILE A 25 1.40 26.61 -6.16
CA ILE A 25 1.56 26.74 -7.61
C ILE A 25 0.59 25.77 -8.26
N GLY A 26 -0.59 26.29 -8.57
CA GLY A 26 -1.43 25.73 -9.62
C GLY A 26 -0.78 25.97 -10.97
N ARG A 27 -0.97 25.01 -11.88
CA ARG A 27 -0.85 25.10 -13.34
C ARG A 27 0.40 25.80 -13.89
N GLN A 28 1.34 25.01 -14.39
CA GLN A 28 1.95 25.23 -15.70
C GLN A 28 2.76 23.99 -16.11
N ILE A 29 2.26 23.24 -17.08
CA ILE A 29 3.08 22.36 -17.92
C ILE A 29 3.84 23.27 -18.88
N PRO A 30 5.17 23.12 -19.00
CA PRO A 30 5.75 23.18 -20.32
C PRO A 30 6.71 22.01 -20.59
N ILE A 31 6.56 21.52 -21.81
CA ILE A 31 7.39 20.58 -22.55
C ILE A 31 8.87 20.98 -22.44
N ILE A 32 9.70 20.17 -21.78
CA ILE A 32 11.16 20.17 -21.96
C ILE A 32 11.62 18.71 -22.09
N TYR A 33 11.24 18.09 -23.21
CA TYR A 33 12.10 17.06 -23.79
C TYR A 33 13.27 17.76 -24.48
N SER A 34 14.46 17.20 -24.30
CA SER A 34 15.74 17.63 -24.85
C SER A 34 16.43 18.78 -24.10
N VAL A 35 17.55 18.43 -23.45
CA VAL A 35 18.90 18.98 -23.66
C VAL A 35 19.81 18.68 -22.45
N THR A 36 19.30 18.35 -21.27
CA THR A 36 20.13 18.22 -20.05
C THR A 36 20.72 16.84 -19.75
N PHE A 37 20.47 15.80 -20.55
CA PHE A 37 21.01 14.45 -20.32
C PHE A 37 22.32 14.10 -21.07
N LYS A 38 22.97 15.07 -21.73
CA LYS A 38 24.19 14.78 -22.50
C LYS A 38 25.51 14.72 -21.70
N LYS A 39 25.52 14.93 -20.38
CA LYS A 39 26.78 14.98 -19.59
C LYS A 39 26.74 14.40 -18.16
N ALA A 40 25.83 13.49 -17.85
CA ALA A 40 25.99 12.65 -16.67
C ALA A 40 26.53 11.29 -17.12
N GLY A 41 27.78 10.96 -16.75
CA GLY A 41 28.31 9.62 -16.96
C GLY A 41 27.45 8.62 -16.21
N ILE A 42 26.61 7.88 -16.95
CA ILE A 42 25.84 6.77 -16.41
C ILE A 42 26.86 5.72 -15.96
N PRO A 43 26.91 5.30 -14.68
CA PRO A 43 27.79 4.23 -14.27
C PRO A 43 27.47 2.99 -15.12
N GLN A 44 28.49 2.42 -15.77
CA GLN A 44 28.33 1.19 -16.55
C GLN A 44 27.92 0.06 -15.61
N ILE A 45 26.61 -0.21 -15.57
CA ILE A 45 26.04 -1.35 -14.86
C ILE A 45 26.58 -2.60 -15.53
N SER A 46 27.18 -3.51 -14.76
CA SER A 46 27.72 -4.76 -15.29
C SER A 46 26.60 -5.57 -15.99
N PRO A 47 26.91 -6.37 -17.02
CA PRO A 47 25.91 -7.20 -17.69
C PRO A 47 25.13 -8.08 -16.73
N ALA A 48 25.75 -8.54 -15.63
CA ALA A 48 25.11 -9.30 -14.57
C ALA A 48 24.13 -8.46 -13.74
N ALA A 49 24.48 -7.23 -13.38
CA ALA A 49 23.56 -6.32 -12.68
C ALA A 49 22.42 -5.85 -13.60
N LYS A 50 22.67 -5.68 -14.90
CA LYS A 50 21.63 -5.40 -15.90
C LYS A 50 20.71 -6.61 -16.09
N ALA A 51 21.25 -7.83 -16.11
CA ALA A 51 20.44 -9.05 -16.18
C ALA A 51 19.65 -9.31 -14.90
N ALA A 52 20.19 -8.99 -13.72
CA ALA A 52 19.47 -9.06 -12.46
C ALA A 52 18.35 -8.01 -12.39
N LEU A 53 18.60 -6.78 -12.85
CA LEU A 53 17.60 -5.72 -12.92
C LEU A 53 16.52 -6.05 -13.95
N VAL A 54 16.90 -6.54 -15.13
CA VAL A 54 15.97 -7.02 -16.15
C VAL A 54 15.19 -8.21 -15.60
N LYS A 55 15.80 -9.16 -14.90
CA LYS A 55 15.09 -10.29 -14.28
C LYS A 55 14.12 -9.83 -13.20
N TYR A 56 14.49 -8.83 -12.40
CA TYR A 56 13.64 -8.22 -11.38
C TYR A 56 12.45 -7.46 -11.99
N LEU A 57 12.69 -6.78 -13.13
CA LEU A 57 11.67 -6.03 -13.88
C LEU A 57 10.87 -6.92 -14.86
N SER A 58 11.41 -8.07 -15.27
CA SER A 58 10.81 -9.05 -16.17
C SER A 58 10.10 -10.19 -15.44
N PHE A 59 9.98 -10.10 -14.11
CA PHE A 59 8.87 -10.69 -13.34
C PHE A 59 7.55 -9.94 -13.61
N SER A 60 7.51 -9.14 -14.67
CA SER A 60 6.36 -8.50 -15.30
C SER A 60 5.35 -9.54 -15.82
N GLY A 61 4.54 -10.06 -14.90
CA GLY A 61 3.08 -9.91 -15.03
C GLY A 61 2.54 -8.76 -14.18
N VAL A 62 3.41 -7.98 -13.54
CA VAL A 62 3.03 -7.05 -12.46
C VAL A 62 3.40 -5.61 -12.83
N TYR A 63 2.38 -4.76 -12.74
CA TYR A 63 2.34 -3.32 -12.96
C TYR A 63 3.63 -2.58 -12.59
N ALA A 64 4.09 -1.69 -13.47
CA ALA A 64 5.28 -0.86 -13.28
C ALA A 64 5.09 0.06 -12.06
N ILE A 65 5.70 -0.31 -10.94
CA ILE A 65 5.72 0.54 -9.75
C ILE A 65 6.79 1.62 -9.97
N ASN A 66 6.32 2.84 -10.23
CA ASN A 66 7.17 3.96 -10.63
C ASN A 66 7.90 4.67 -9.47
N ASP A 67 7.65 4.29 -8.21
CA ASP A 67 8.37 4.90 -7.08
C ASP A 67 8.55 3.93 -5.90
N ALA A 68 9.81 3.61 -5.59
CA ALA A 68 10.19 2.79 -4.44
C ALA A 68 9.94 3.48 -3.09
N SER A 69 9.76 4.82 -3.09
CA SER A 69 9.42 5.59 -1.89
C SER A 69 8.02 5.25 -1.33
N LEU A 70 7.15 4.64 -2.15
CA LEU A 70 5.83 4.17 -1.73
C LEU A 70 5.88 2.94 -0.80
N PHE A 71 7.01 2.23 -0.73
CA PHE A 71 7.16 0.99 0.06
C PHE A 71 8.03 1.15 1.32
N ILE A 72 8.82 2.22 1.42
CA ILE A 72 9.69 2.43 2.57
C ILE A 72 8.89 3.19 3.63
N ASP A 73 8.07 2.44 4.37
CA ASP A 73 7.49 2.94 5.60
C ASP A 73 8.51 2.82 6.74
N SER A 74 8.95 3.97 7.26
CA SER A 74 9.87 4.03 8.41
C SER A 74 9.32 3.38 9.69
N ARG A 75 8.02 3.03 9.74
CA ARG A 75 7.38 2.36 10.88
C ARG A 75 7.81 0.91 11.10
N LYS A 76 8.62 0.30 10.22
CA LYS A 76 9.24 -1.03 10.41
C LYS A 76 10.05 -1.23 11.71
N GLN A 77 10.16 -0.22 12.58
CA GLN A 77 10.95 -0.27 13.81
C GLN A 77 10.15 -0.58 15.08
N GLU A 78 8.81 -0.68 15.01
CA GLU A 78 7.98 -1.04 16.17
C GLU A 78 7.60 -2.53 16.17
N GLU A 79 7.48 -3.12 17.36
CA GLU A 79 6.97 -4.49 17.54
C GLU A 79 5.53 -4.57 17.02
N PHE A 80 5.28 -5.48 16.06
CA PHE A 80 3.99 -5.60 15.41
C PHE A 80 2.98 -6.34 16.30
N ASP A 81 1.84 -5.71 16.55
CA ASP A 81 0.72 -6.28 17.31
C ASP A 81 -0.56 -6.17 16.48
N TRP A 82 -1.13 -7.30 16.08
CA TRP A 82 -2.35 -7.40 15.27
C TRP A 82 -3.56 -6.66 15.85
N ARG A 83 -3.64 -6.51 17.18
CA ARG A 83 -4.77 -5.83 17.84
C ARG A 83 -4.59 -4.31 17.87
N LYS A 84 -3.34 -3.83 17.97
CA LYS A 84 -3.04 -2.40 18.10
C LYS A 84 -2.72 -1.74 16.76
N ASN A 85 -2.14 -2.48 15.83
CA ASN A 85 -1.64 -1.93 14.58
C ASN A 85 -2.81 -1.61 13.63
N LYS A 86 -2.83 -0.38 13.12
CA LYS A 86 -3.81 0.11 12.14
C LYS A 86 -3.21 0.42 10.78
N ASN A 87 -1.90 0.24 10.61
CA ASN A 87 -1.24 0.50 9.35
C ASN A 87 -1.45 -0.67 8.39
N ALA A 88 -2.14 -0.41 7.28
CA ALA A 88 -2.45 -1.43 6.29
C ALA A 88 -1.21 -2.11 5.72
N TYR A 89 -0.16 -1.35 5.37
CA TYR A 89 1.07 -1.93 4.82
C TYR A 89 1.73 -2.93 5.78
N GLN A 90 1.91 -2.55 7.04
CA GLN A 90 2.46 -3.45 8.07
C GLN A 90 1.59 -4.69 8.24
N ARG A 91 0.26 -4.51 8.30
CA ARG A 91 -0.67 -5.63 8.41
C ARG A 91 -0.53 -6.60 7.24
N ILE A 92 -0.40 -6.11 6.01
CA ILE A 92 -0.20 -6.95 4.81
C ILE A 92 1.10 -7.77 4.92
N ILE A 93 2.24 -7.13 5.23
CA ILE A 93 3.52 -7.85 5.26
C ILE A 93 3.62 -8.85 6.41
N HIS A 94 2.87 -8.64 7.49
CA HIS A 94 2.85 -9.55 8.64
C HIS A 94 1.78 -10.67 8.50
N LEU A 95 1.01 -10.71 7.40
CA LEU A 95 0.13 -11.85 7.11
C LEU A 95 0.91 -13.15 6.94
N SER A 96 2.13 -13.08 6.39
CA SER A 96 3.01 -14.26 6.26
C SER A 96 3.51 -14.81 7.60
N ASP A 97 3.40 -14.03 8.67
CA ASP A 97 3.84 -14.42 10.01
C ASP A 97 2.75 -15.20 10.76
N LEU A 98 1.53 -15.25 10.19
CA LEU A 98 0.45 -16.08 10.72
C LEU A 98 0.73 -17.55 10.37
N ASP A 99 0.78 -18.39 11.40
CA ASP A 99 0.87 -19.83 11.25
C ASP A 99 -0.44 -20.41 10.66
N ASP A 100 -0.37 -21.65 10.21
CA ASP A 100 -1.58 -22.40 9.85
C ASP A 100 -2.54 -22.48 11.04
N LYS A 101 -3.85 -22.37 10.79
CA LYS A 101 -4.90 -22.36 11.83
C LYS A 101 -4.76 -21.20 12.81
N TRP A 102 -4.26 -20.05 12.36
CA TRP A 102 -4.12 -18.83 13.17
C TRP A 102 -5.43 -18.36 13.80
N ASP A 103 -6.58 -18.72 13.22
CA ASP A 103 -7.92 -18.40 13.72
C ASP A 103 -8.44 -19.40 14.78
N GLY A 104 -7.66 -20.46 15.07
CA GLY A 104 -8.06 -21.55 15.95
C GLY A 104 -8.86 -22.67 15.28
N TYR A 105 -9.13 -22.58 13.97
CA TYR A 105 -9.85 -23.57 13.18
C TYR A 105 -8.97 -24.14 12.06
N ASN A 106 -9.34 -23.93 10.80
CA ASN A 106 -8.66 -24.49 9.62
C ASN A 106 -8.28 -23.38 8.62
N ALA A 107 -8.13 -22.13 9.08
CA ALA A 107 -7.67 -21.07 8.20
C ALA A 107 -6.25 -21.40 7.68
N PRO A 108 -6.04 -21.39 6.35
CA PRO A 108 -4.74 -21.72 5.79
C PRO A 108 -3.72 -20.61 6.08
N GLN A 109 -2.45 -20.98 6.10
CA GLN A 109 -1.36 -20.00 6.06
C GLN A 109 -1.40 -19.20 4.74
N PHE A 110 -1.16 -17.89 4.83
CA PHE A 110 -1.09 -16.99 3.68
C PHE A 110 0.12 -17.27 2.80
N SER A 111 -0.11 -17.51 1.51
CA SER A 111 0.97 -17.74 0.56
C SER A 111 1.70 -16.44 0.21
N LYS A 112 2.98 -16.53 -0.17
CA LYS A 112 3.73 -15.37 -0.65
C LYS A 112 3.04 -14.68 -1.83
N GLN A 113 2.49 -15.46 -2.76
CA GLN A 113 1.80 -14.93 -3.94
C GLN A 113 0.58 -14.09 -3.54
N GLN A 114 -0.17 -14.53 -2.54
CA GLN A 114 -1.34 -13.84 -2.03
C GLN A 114 -0.95 -12.52 -1.31
N VAL A 115 0.14 -12.53 -0.55
CA VAL A 115 0.70 -11.31 0.06
C VAL A 115 1.18 -10.33 -1.01
N ASP A 116 1.89 -10.80 -2.03
CA ASP A 116 2.35 -9.97 -3.16
C ASP A 116 1.15 -9.36 -3.94
N LEU A 117 0.07 -10.13 -4.12
CA LEU A 117 -1.17 -9.65 -4.74
C LEU A 117 -1.83 -8.55 -3.89
N SER A 118 -1.85 -8.71 -2.57
CA SER A 118 -2.36 -7.70 -1.64
C SER A 118 -1.55 -6.42 -1.65
N LEU A 119 -0.22 -6.52 -1.71
CA LEU A 119 0.67 -5.36 -1.86
C LEU A 119 0.44 -4.66 -3.20
N THR A 120 0.12 -5.40 -4.26
CA THR A 120 -0.23 -4.83 -5.57
C THR A 120 -1.54 -4.04 -5.48
N LEU A 121 -2.59 -4.62 -4.88
CA LEU A 121 -3.86 -3.92 -4.63
C LEU A 121 -3.64 -2.64 -3.81
N TYR A 122 -2.86 -2.73 -2.72
CA TYR A 122 -2.50 -1.58 -1.88
C TYR A 122 -1.75 -0.49 -2.66
N SER A 123 -0.85 -0.88 -3.55
CA SER A 123 -0.12 0.06 -4.42
C SER A 123 -1.08 0.76 -5.39
N ASN A 124 -2.00 0.03 -6.02
CA ASN A 124 -2.99 0.60 -6.93
C ASN A 124 -3.92 1.59 -6.21
N LEU A 125 -4.32 1.26 -4.97
CA LEU A 125 -5.06 2.17 -4.09
C LEU A 125 -4.27 3.46 -3.79
N ARG A 126 -2.98 3.36 -3.49
CA ARG A 126 -2.14 4.55 -3.28
C ARG A 126 -2.04 5.41 -4.54
N SER A 127 -1.84 4.80 -5.70
CA SER A 127 -1.84 5.50 -6.99
C SER A 127 -3.15 6.23 -7.23
N TYR A 128 -4.30 5.57 -6.99
CA TYR A 128 -5.61 6.20 -7.09
C TYR A 128 -5.71 7.48 -6.23
N CYS A 129 -5.24 7.41 -4.98
CA CYS A 129 -5.31 8.55 -4.07
C CYS A 129 -4.41 9.70 -4.54
N ILE A 130 -3.23 9.40 -5.09
CA ILE A 130 -2.34 10.40 -5.69
C ILE A 130 -3.03 11.07 -6.89
N ASP A 131 -3.58 10.27 -7.81
CA ASP A 131 -4.24 10.74 -9.03
C ASP A 131 -5.45 11.64 -8.73
N ARG A 132 -6.17 11.33 -7.63
CA ARG A 132 -7.35 12.09 -7.18
C ARG A 132 -7.03 13.15 -6.13
N ASN A 133 -5.76 13.36 -5.80
CA ASN A 133 -5.31 14.30 -4.77
C ASN A 133 -6.01 14.09 -3.40
N ILE A 134 -6.19 12.82 -3.02
CA ILE A 134 -6.76 12.41 -1.75
C ILE A 134 -5.62 12.09 -0.76
N ASP A 135 -5.74 12.59 0.46
CA ASP A 135 -4.81 12.27 1.55
C ASP A 135 -4.98 10.82 2.00
N PHE A 136 -4.11 9.95 1.52
CA PHE A 136 -4.13 8.52 1.80
C PHE A 136 -4.16 8.20 3.30
N ALA A 137 -3.45 8.96 4.15
CA ALA A 137 -3.41 8.70 5.59
C ALA A 137 -4.79 8.86 6.26
N LYS A 138 -5.69 9.63 5.65
CA LYS A 138 -7.07 9.81 6.13
C LYS A 138 -8.03 8.72 5.65
N ILE A 139 -7.68 7.99 4.60
CA ILE A 139 -8.55 6.99 3.97
C ILE A 139 -7.86 5.62 3.83
N GLU A 140 -6.80 5.37 4.60
CA GLU A 140 -6.14 4.07 4.64
C GLU A 140 -7.16 2.99 5.09
N PRO A 141 -7.31 1.87 4.36
CA PRO A 141 -8.21 0.80 4.74
C PRO A 141 -7.72 0.11 6.01
N PHE A 142 -8.66 -0.50 6.73
CA PHE A 142 -8.30 -1.57 7.66
C PHE A 142 -8.03 -2.84 6.86
N VAL A 143 -6.96 -3.58 7.19
CA VAL A 143 -6.63 -4.85 6.51
C VAL A 143 -6.74 -5.99 7.49
N ALA A 144 -7.40 -7.09 7.15
CA ALA A 144 -7.49 -8.22 8.06
C ALA A 144 -7.45 -9.58 7.33
N PRO A 145 -6.92 -10.62 7.98
CA PRO A 145 -7.11 -11.97 7.49
C PRO A 145 -8.55 -12.45 7.76
N CYS A 146 -9.13 -13.18 6.81
CA CYS A 146 -10.45 -13.80 6.95
C CYS A 146 -10.31 -15.30 7.24
N SER A 147 -11.23 -15.88 8.02
CA SER A 147 -11.21 -17.30 8.37
C SER A 147 -11.32 -18.25 7.18
N ASP A 148 -11.87 -17.79 6.06
CA ASP A 148 -11.90 -18.53 4.79
C ASP A 148 -10.56 -18.49 4.03
N GLY A 149 -9.56 -17.76 4.53
CA GLY A 149 -8.24 -17.62 3.93
C GLY A 149 -8.10 -16.41 3.01
N MET A 150 -9.14 -15.60 2.81
CA MET A 150 -9.02 -14.35 2.06
C MET A 150 -8.36 -13.24 2.88
N ILE A 151 -7.98 -12.14 2.22
CA ILE A 151 -7.50 -10.91 2.87
C ILE A 151 -8.48 -9.79 2.59
N LEU A 152 -9.04 -9.23 3.65
CA LEU A 152 -9.97 -8.12 3.62
C LEU A 152 -9.23 -6.77 3.61
N PHE A 153 -9.71 -5.86 2.77
CA PHE A 153 -9.47 -4.42 2.81
C PHE A 153 -10.80 -3.73 3.06
N GLU A 154 -10.94 -3.05 4.20
CA GLU A 154 -12.21 -2.51 4.67
C GLU A 154 -12.15 -0.99 4.84
N TRP A 155 -13.19 -0.33 4.34
CA TRP A 155 -13.54 1.06 4.65
C TRP A 155 -14.93 1.10 5.29
N SER A 156 -14.99 1.39 6.58
CA SER A 156 -16.25 1.45 7.33
C SER A 156 -16.18 2.49 8.46
N GLY A 157 -17.31 2.64 9.17
CA GLY A 157 -17.39 3.43 10.40
C GLY A 157 -17.56 4.93 10.17
N LYS A 158 -17.16 5.75 11.16
CA LYS A 158 -17.51 7.19 11.21
C LYS A 158 -17.08 8.01 9.99
N ARG A 159 -16.07 7.55 9.23
CA ARG A 159 -15.59 8.22 8.02
C ARG A 159 -16.51 7.99 6.82
N PHE A 160 -17.24 6.88 6.82
CA PHE A 160 -18.20 6.49 5.79
C PHE A 160 -19.53 6.15 6.48
N PRO A 161 -20.27 7.17 6.96
CA PRO A 161 -21.41 6.95 7.85
C PRO A 161 -22.54 6.13 7.21
N ASN A 162 -22.67 6.20 5.89
CA ASN A 162 -23.73 5.52 5.13
C ASN A 162 -23.17 4.57 4.06
N LYS A 163 -21.84 4.39 3.99
CA LYS A 163 -21.19 3.56 2.97
C LYS A 163 -20.17 2.65 3.63
N GLN A 164 -20.06 1.43 3.14
CA GLN A 164 -18.98 0.53 3.49
C GLN A 164 -18.48 -0.16 2.23
N LEU A 165 -17.17 -0.28 2.13
CA LEU A 165 -16.52 -1.02 1.06
C LEU A 165 -15.63 -2.08 1.68
N GLU A 166 -15.81 -3.31 1.21
CA GLU A 166 -14.91 -4.42 1.47
C GLU A 166 -14.37 -4.88 0.13
N LEU A 167 -13.05 -5.05 0.06
CA LEU A 167 -12.38 -5.71 -1.06
C LEU A 167 -11.67 -6.94 -0.52
N TYR A 168 -11.79 -8.05 -1.22
CA TYR A 168 -11.23 -9.32 -0.82
C TYR A 168 -10.17 -9.76 -1.82
N VAL A 169 -9.00 -10.09 -1.29
CA VAL A 169 -7.91 -10.70 -2.07
C VAL A 169 -8.05 -12.21 -1.96
N PRO A 170 -8.24 -12.92 -3.08
CA PRO A 170 -8.46 -14.35 -3.08
C PRO A 170 -7.19 -15.13 -2.69
N ILE A 171 -7.38 -16.38 -2.29
CA ILE A 171 -6.28 -17.30 -1.91
C ILE A 171 -5.33 -17.56 -3.10
N SER A 172 -5.88 -17.63 -4.32
CA SER A 172 -5.14 -17.87 -5.55
C SER A 172 -5.23 -16.67 -6.48
N ALA A 173 -4.10 -16.32 -7.10
CA ALA A 173 -4.01 -15.26 -8.10
C ALA A 173 -4.77 -15.58 -9.41
N GLU A 174 -5.29 -16.80 -9.56
CA GLU A 174 -6.15 -17.18 -10.68
C GLU A 174 -7.60 -16.70 -10.52
N HIS A 175 -8.01 -16.36 -9.29
CA HIS A 175 -9.33 -15.83 -9.00
C HIS A 175 -9.36 -14.30 -9.09
N LEU A 176 -10.53 -13.76 -9.41
CA LEU A 176 -10.77 -12.32 -9.38
C LEU A 176 -10.82 -11.82 -7.94
N PHE A 177 -10.61 -10.52 -7.76
CA PHE A 177 -10.89 -9.88 -6.49
C PHE A 177 -12.41 -9.82 -6.30
N GLU A 178 -12.86 -9.92 -5.06
CA GLU A 178 -14.28 -9.76 -4.73
C GLU A 178 -14.49 -8.43 -4.02
N PHE A 179 -15.68 -7.85 -4.16
CA PHE A 179 -16.07 -6.66 -3.42
C PHE A 179 -17.46 -6.83 -2.80
N LEU A 180 -17.66 -6.15 -1.67
CA LEU A 180 -18.97 -5.89 -1.10
C LEU A 180 -19.13 -4.38 -0.89
N LYS A 181 -20.15 -3.80 -1.52
CA LYS A 181 -20.56 -2.41 -1.36
C LYS A 181 -21.84 -2.39 -0.53
N THR A 182 -21.81 -1.69 0.60
CA THR A 182 -22.98 -1.50 1.43
C THR A 182 -23.34 -0.01 1.48
N GLU A 183 -24.60 0.32 1.23
CA GLU A 183 -25.14 1.69 1.37
C GLU A 183 -26.54 1.66 2.01
N GLY A 184 -26.63 2.07 3.27
CA GLY A 184 -27.86 1.90 4.07
C GLY A 184 -28.22 0.42 4.19
N ASP A 185 -29.42 0.06 3.72
CA ASP A 185 -29.93 -1.33 3.70
C ASP A 185 -29.63 -2.07 2.38
N SER A 186 -28.90 -1.44 1.46
CA SER A 186 -28.55 -2.02 0.16
C SER A 186 -27.15 -2.62 0.20
N GLU A 187 -27.03 -3.83 -0.34
CA GLU A 187 -25.76 -4.54 -0.50
C GLU A 187 -25.59 -4.95 -1.97
N VAL A 188 -24.38 -4.75 -2.50
CA VAL A 188 -23.99 -5.17 -3.83
C VAL A 188 -22.65 -5.88 -3.75
N GLU A 189 -22.67 -7.17 -4.01
CA GLU A 189 -21.49 -8.02 -4.15
C GLU A 189 -21.09 -8.16 -5.63
N GLY A 190 -19.82 -8.45 -5.87
CA GLY A 190 -19.34 -8.76 -7.21
C GLY A 190 -17.85 -9.06 -7.26
N GLU A 191 -17.39 -9.36 -8.47
CA GLU A 191 -15.99 -9.67 -8.77
C GLU A 191 -15.40 -8.57 -9.66
N PHE A 192 -14.08 -8.37 -9.59
CA PHE A 192 -13.40 -7.36 -10.40
C PHE A 192 -11.93 -7.70 -10.68
N ASN A 193 -11.42 -7.17 -11.80
CA ASN A 193 -10.00 -7.14 -12.14
C ASN A 193 -9.34 -5.87 -11.59
N SER A 194 -8.01 -5.85 -11.47
CA SER A 194 -7.29 -4.69 -10.92
C SER A 194 -7.53 -3.36 -11.66
N ASP A 195 -7.82 -3.40 -12.96
CA ASP A 195 -8.15 -2.22 -13.77
C ASP A 195 -9.55 -1.64 -13.48
N GLU A 196 -10.43 -2.44 -12.88
CA GLU A 196 -11.78 -2.04 -12.48
C GLU A 196 -11.84 -1.46 -11.05
N LEU A 197 -10.69 -1.39 -10.36
CA LEU A 197 -10.60 -0.85 -8.99
C LEU A 197 -11.04 0.61 -8.91
N TYR A 198 -10.64 1.45 -9.86
CA TYR A 198 -10.88 2.90 -9.80
C TYR A 198 -12.38 3.25 -9.75
N PRO A 199 -13.26 2.69 -10.62
CA PRO A 199 -14.70 2.86 -10.50
C PRO A 199 -15.30 2.42 -9.15
N ILE A 200 -14.76 1.36 -8.52
CA ILE A 200 -15.22 0.90 -7.21
C ILE A 200 -14.85 1.91 -6.12
N LEU A 201 -13.61 2.42 -6.15
CA LEU A 201 -13.15 3.46 -5.23
C LEU A 201 -13.87 4.79 -5.45
N ASP A 202 -14.21 5.12 -6.70
CA ASP A 202 -15.01 6.31 -7.04
C ASP A 202 -16.37 6.29 -6.37
N TRP A 203 -17.04 5.13 -6.31
CA TRP A 203 -18.31 5.01 -5.59
C TRP A 203 -18.18 5.32 -4.10
N LEU A 204 -17.09 4.87 -3.46
CA LEU A 204 -16.83 5.09 -2.04
C LEU A 204 -16.41 6.54 -1.74
N PHE A 205 -15.48 7.07 -2.52
CA PHE A 205 -14.84 8.38 -2.28
C PHE A 205 -15.45 9.54 -3.06
N ASN A 206 -16.52 9.33 -3.85
CA ASN A 206 -17.38 10.43 -4.29
C ASN A 206 -18.07 11.01 -3.07
N PHE A 207 -17.39 11.97 -2.44
CA PHE A 207 -18.03 12.93 -1.57
C PHE A 207 -18.89 13.79 -2.48
N GLU A 208 -20.20 13.57 -2.51
CA GLU A 208 -21.12 14.62 -2.93
C GLU A 208 -20.85 15.82 -2.01
N TYR A 209 -20.21 16.85 -2.56
CA TYR A 209 -19.90 18.10 -1.86
C TYR A 209 -21.12 19.02 -1.81
#